data_AF-A0A925XP94-F1
#
_entry.id   AF-A0A925XP94-F1
#
_cell.length_a   1.000
_cell.length_b   1.000
_cell.length_c   1.000
_cell.angle_alpha   90.00
_cell.angle_beta   90.00
_cell.angle_gamma   90.00
#
_symmetry.space_group_name_H-M   'P 1'
#
loop_
_entity.id
_entity.type
_entity.pdbx_description
1 polymer ?
#
loop_
_entity_poly.entity_id
_entity_poly.type
_entity_poly.pdbx_seq_one_letter_code
_entity_poly.pdbx_strand_id
1 'polypeptide(L)'
;MLELDSHPSGRHFLQIPGPTNVPDRVLRAIDRPTIDHRGPEFAVLGKAVLAGVKRVFQTERDVVIYPASGTGAWEAALVNTLSPGDRVLMAETGQFA
;
A
#
# COMPACT_ATOMS: atom_id res chain seq x y z
N MET A 1 8.88 28.54 -7.34
CA MET A 1 8.16 27.41 -6.72
C MET A 1 7.06 27.01 -7.68
N LEU A 2 6.82 25.72 -7.93
CA LEU A 2 5.71 25.30 -8.77
C LEU A 2 4.40 25.60 -8.03
N GLU A 3 3.44 26.24 -8.69
CA GLU A 3 2.08 26.30 -8.18
C GLU A 3 1.45 24.92 -8.37
N LEU A 4 1.10 24.30 -7.25
CA LEU A 4 0.35 23.04 -7.22
C LEU A 4 -1.10 23.35 -6.85
N ASP A 5 -2.03 22.47 -7.23
CA ASP A 5 -3.45 22.55 -6.89
C ASP A 5 -4.17 23.79 -7.47
N SER A 6 -3.96 24.06 -8.77
CA SER A 6 -4.62 25.15 -9.53
C SER A 6 -6.12 24.92 -9.78
N HIS A 7 -6.74 24.02 -9.03
CA HIS A 7 -8.14 23.68 -9.17
C HIS A 7 -9.04 24.80 -8.61
N PRO A 8 -10.29 24.92 -9.09
CA PRO A 8 -11.25 25.85 -8.53
C PRO A 8 -11.44 25.64 -7.02
N SER A 9 -11.83 26.71 -6.31
CA SER A 9 -12.07 26.66 -4.87
C SER A 9 -13.05 25.53 -4.49
N GLY A 10 -12.69 24.74 -3.48
CA GLY A 10 -13.45 23.58 -3.03
C GLY A 10 -12.57 22.34 -2.90
N ARG A 11 -13.19 21.18 -2.69
CA ARG A 11 -12.45 19.91 -2.65
C ARG A 11 -12.22 19.41 -4.07
N HIS A 12 -10.97 19.27 -4.48
CA HIS A 12 -10.64 18.57 -5.72
C HIS A 12 -10.96 17.07 -5.57
N PHE A 13 -11.76 16.52 -6.49
CA PHE A 13 -12.15 15.11 -6.48
C PHE A 13 -11.31 14.31 -7.46
N LEU A 14 -10.70 13.23 -6.96
CA LEU A 14 -9.92 12.30 -7.76
C LEU A 14 -10.86 11.24 -8.33
N GLN A 15 -11.28 11.42 -9.58
CA GLN A 15 -12.17 10.50 -10.32
C GLN A 15 -11.41 9.64 -11.35
N ILE A 16 -10.23 9.18 -10.94
CA ILE A 16 -9.37 8.27 -11.72
C ILE A 16 -9.28 6.92 -11.00
N PRO A 17 -8.83 5.83 -11.66
CA PRO A 17 -8.69 4.52 -11.01
C PRO A 17 -7.78 4.52 -9.77
N GLY A 18 -6.89 5.49 -9.66
CA GLY A 18 -6.14 5.80 -8.45
C GLY A 18 -5.17 6.98 -8.69
N PRO A 19 -4.74 7.69 -7.62
CA PRO A 19 -5.14 7.54 -6.23
C PRO A 19 -6.59 8.02 -5.94
N THR A 20 -7.08 7.75 -4.73
CA THR A 20 -8.36 8.27 -4.23
C THR A 20 -8.15 9.44 -3.27
N ASN A 21 -9.20 10.23 -3.04
CA ASN A 21 -9.14 11.27 -2.01
C ASN A 21 -8.94 10.66 -0.62
N VAL A 22 -7.89 11.11 0.09
CA VAL A 22 -7.59 10.65 1.45
C VAL A 22 -8.55 11.31 2.45
N PRO A 23 -9.20 10.54 3.36
CA PRO A 23 -10.01 11.12 4.43
C PRO A 23 -9.18 11.96 5.41
N ASP A 24 -9.75 13.05 5.93
CA ASP A 24 -9.04 14.01 6.78
C ASP A 24 -8.39 13.38 8.02
N ARG A 25 -9.02 12.37 8.62
CA ARG A 25 -8.45 11.63 9.77
C ARG A 25 -7.14 10.93 9.42
N VAL A 26 -6.97 10.50 8.16
CA VAL A 26 -5.78 9.81 7.68
C VAL A 26 -4.70 10.84 7.34
N LEU A 27 -5.07 11.96 6.70
CA LEU A 27 -4.14 13.09 6.48
C LEU A 27 -3.53 13.58 7.79
N ARG A 28 -4.37 13.77 8.83
CA ARG A 28 -3.91 14.14 10.18
C ARG A 28 -3.01 13.09 10.84
N ALA A 29 -3.14 11.81 10.47
CA ALA A 29 -2.27 10.76 10.98
C ALA A 29 -0.89 10.79 10.29
N ILE A 30 -0.85 11.12 8.99
CA ILE A 30 0.37 11.25 8.20
C ILE A 30 1.20 12.47 8.65
N ASP A 31 0.53 13.56 9.06
CA ASP A 31 1.17 14.80 9.54
C ASP A 31 1.83 14.68 10.93
N ARG A 32 1.77 13.50 11.57
CA ARG A 32 2.40 13.30 12.88
C ARG A 32 3.92 13.17 12.77
N PRO A 33 4.69 13.56 13.81
CA PRO A 33 6.12 13.31 13.86
C PRO A 33 6.46 11.82 13.67
N THR A 34 7.55 11.56 12.94
CA THR A 34 8.07 10.21 12.75
C THR A 34 8.43 9.57 14.10
N ILE A 35 8.03 8.32 14.28
CA ILE A 35 8.39 7.51 15.44
C ILE A 35 9.58 6.59 15.14
N ASP A 36 10.29 6.13 16.17
CA ASP A 36 11.37 5.16 16.02
C ASP A 36 10.81 3.81 15.53
N HIS A 37 11.17 3.42 14.30
CA HIS A 37 10.77 2.16 13.67
C HIS A 37 11.25 0.90 14.40
N ARG A 38 12.25 0.99 15.29
CA ARG A 38 12.71 -0.13 16.14
C ARG A 38 12.19 -0.01 17.57
N GLY A 39 11.46 1.05 17.88
CA GLY A 39 10.93 1.33 19.20
C GLY A 39 9.68 0.50 19.54
N PRO A 40 9.33 0.45 20.84
CA PRO A 40 8.17 -0.32 21.31
C PRO A 40 6.84 0.19 20.75
N GLU A 41 6.71 1.49 20.50
CA GLU A 41 5.50 2.08 19.91
C GLU A 41 5.25 1.58 18.48
N PHE A 42 6.29 1.53 17.65
CA PHE A 42 6.18 1.00 16.29
C PHE A 42 5.84 -0.49 16.30
N ALA A 43 6.39 -1.27 17.24
CA ALA A 43 6.05 -2.68 17.37
C ALA A 43 4.56 -2.91 17.67
N VAL A 44 3.95 -2.08 18.52
CA VAL A 44 2.52 -2.11 18.81
C VAL A 44 1.71 -1.72 17.57
N LEU A 45 2.07 -0.62 16.92
CA LEU A 45 1.41 -0.15 15.69
C LEU A 45 1.48 -1.21 14.58
N GLY A 46 2.67 -1.73 14.29
CA GLY A 46 2.90 -2.72 13.24
C GLY A 46 2.06 -3.98 13.44
N LYS A 47 1.98 -4.51 14.67
CA LYS A 47 1.14 -5.68 14.99
C LYS A 47 -0.35 -5.38 14.77
N ALA A 48 -0.82 -4.21 15.19
CA ALA A 48 -2.20 -3.80 14.98
C ALA A 48 -2.55 -3.67 13.49
N VAL A 49 -1.65 -3.09 12.69
CA VAL A 49 -1.83 -2.97 11.23
C VAL A 49 -1.82 -4.34 10.56
N LEU A 50 -0.87 -5.22 10.89
CA LEU A 50 -0.83 -6.58 10.34
C LEU A 50 -2.11 -7.37 10.65
N ALA A 51 -2.62 -7.29 11.87
CA ALA A 51 -3.89 -7.90 12.25
C ALA A 51 -5.08 -7.32 11.47
N GLY A 52 -5.10 -5.99 11.28
CA GLY A 52 -6.11 -5.31 10.46
C GLY A 52 -6.08 -5.76 8.99
N VAL A 53 -4.88 -5.90 8.41
CA VAL A 53 -4.70 -6.36 7.03
C VAL A 53 -5.21 -7.79 6.84
N LYS A 54 -4.97 -8.70 7.80
CA LYS A 54 -5.55 -10.06 7.78
C LYS A 54 -7.08 -10.04 7.68
N ARG A 55 -7.74 -9.10 8.38
CA ARG A 55 -9.21 -8.92 8.29
C ARG A 55 -9.66 -8.44 6.92
N VAL A 56 -8.92 -7.53 6.27
CA VAL A 56 -9.25 -7.04 4.92
C VAL A 56 -9.14 -8.17 3.89
N PHE A 57 -8.06 -8.95 3.95
CA PHE A 57 -7.86 -10.10 3.05
C PHE A 57 -8.64 -11.36 3.45
N GLN A 58 -9.38 -11.33 4.57
CA GLN A 58 -10.12 -12.46 5.11
C GLN A 58 -9.26 -13.73 5.24
N THR A 59 -8.06 -13.59 5.79
CA THR A 59 -7.09 -14.69 5.92
C THR A 59 -6.59 -14.86 7.35
N GLU A 60 -6.27 -16.10 7.72
CA GLU A 60 -5.56 -16.43 8.97
C GLU A 60 -4.04 -16.53 8.77
N ARG A 61 -3.59 -16.64 7.51
CA ARG A 61 -2.17 -16.78 7.16
C ARG A 61 -1.39 -15.50 7.42
N ASP A 62 -0.08 -15.60 7.39
CA ASP A 62 0.80 -14.44 7.55
C ASP A 62 0.67 -13.48 6.37
N VAL A 63 0.79 -12.20 6.70
CA VAL A 63 0.72 -11.09 5.76
C VAL A 63 1.97 -10.23 5.92
N VAL A 64 2.41 -9.64 4.82
CA VAL A 64 3.58 -8.77 4.78
C VAL A 64 3.17 -7.42 4.19
N ILE A 65 3.72 -6.34 4.73
CA ILE A 65 3.50 -4.97 4.25
C ILE A 65 4.81 -4.49 3.66
N TYR A 66 4.80 -4.12 2.39
CA TYR A 66 5.97 -3.58 1.69
C TYR A 66 5.87 -2.05 1.60
N PRO A 67 6.96 -1.31 1.86
CA PRO A 67 7.03 0.13 1.60
C PRO A 67 7.20 0.39 0.09
N ALA A 68 6.22 -0.04 -0.70
CA ALA A 68 6.21 0.03 -2.16
C ALA A 68 4.79 0.21 -2.70
N SER A 69 4.66 0.47 -4.00
CA SER A 69 3.37 0.39 -4.70
C SER A 69 2.93 -1.06 -4.90
N GLY A 70 1.76 -1.27 -5.51
CA GLY A 70 1.27 -2.62 -5.83
C GLY A 70 2.24 -3.44 -6.70
N THR A 71 2.96 -2.80 -7.62
CA THR A 71 3.96 -3.48 -8.46
C THR A 71 5.11 -4.06 -7.65
N GLY A 72 5.57 -3.39 -6.58
CA GLY A 72 6.63 -3.92 -5.72
C GLY A 72 6.19 -5.15 -4.93
N ALA A 73 4.92 -5.21 -4.49
CA ALA A 73 4.38 -6.41 -3.86
C ALA A 73 4.24 -7.58 -4.85
N TRP A 74 3.90 -7.29 -6.11
CA TRP A 74 3.87 -8.30 -7.18
C TRP A 74 5.28 -8.86 -7.44
N GLU A 75 6.28 -8.00 -7.62
CA GLU A 75 7.66 -8.42 -7.78
C GLU A 75 8.13 -9.27 -6.58
N ALA A 76 7.87 -8.80 -5.35
CA ALA A 76 8.23 -9.52 -4.14
C ALA A 76 7.62 -10.93 -4.08
N ALA A 77 6.38 -11.12 -4.53
CA ALA A 77 5.78 -12.45 -4.61
C ALA A 77 6.55 -13.35 -5.59
N LEU A 78 6.76 -12.89 -6.83
CA LEU A 78 7.40 -13.71 -7.87
C LEU A 78 8.83 -14.10 -7.49
N VAL A 79 9.66 -13.14 -7.09
CA VAL A 79 11.10 -13.39 -6.86
C VAL A 79 11.38 -14.23 -5.61
N ASN A 80 10.43 -14.30 -4.66
CA ASN A 80 10.58 -15.12 -3.45
C ASN A 80 9.95 -16.52 -3.58
N THR A 81 9.07 -16.75 -4.57
CA THR A 81 8.37 -18.04 -4.70
C THR A 81 8.77 -18.85 -5.92
N LEU A 82 9.56 -18.29 -6.85
CA LEU A 82 9.95 -18.94 -8.11
C LEU A 82 11.47 -19.01 -8.25
N SER A 83 11.94 -20.04 -8.92
CA SER A 83 13.36 -20.26 -9.27
C SER A 83 13.57 -20.27 -10.79
N PRO A 84 14.80 -20.01 -11.27
CA PRO A 84 15.13 -20.17 -12.69
C PRO A 84 14.77 -21.58 -13.20
N GLY A 85 13.98 -21.63 -14.27
CA GLY A 85 13.49 -22.87 -14.88
C GLY A 85 12.07 -23.28 -14.47
N ASP A 86 11.47 -22.63 -13.48
CA ASP A 86 10.06 -22.85 -13.14
C ASP A 86 9.14 -22.43 -14.29
N ARG A 87 8.05 -23.19 -14.47
CA ARG A 87 7.00 -22.86 -15.44
C ARG A 87 5.85 -22.17 -14.70
N VAL A 88 5.50 -20.97 -15.16
CA VAL A 88 4.42 -20.15 -14.58
C VAL A 88 3.27 -20.07 -15.58
N LEU A 89 2.05 -20.32 -15.09
CA LEU A 89 0.83 -20.05 -15.84
C LEU A 89 0.35 -18.63 -15.53
N MET A 90 0.11 -17.84 -16.57
CA MET A 90 -0.36 -16.46 -16.46
C MET A 90 -1.57 -16.26 -17.37
N ALA A 91 -2.62 -15.62 -16.86
CA ALA A 91 -3.78 -15.26 -17.66
C ALA A 91 -3.59 -13.83 -18.18
N GLU A 92 -3.16 -13.70 -19.44
CA GLU A 92 -2.95 -12.40 -20.09
C GLU A 92 -4.27 -11.77 -20.54
N THR A 93 -4.73 -10.72 -19.84
CA THR A 93 -5.99 -10.02 -20.16
C THR A 93 -5.89 -8.50 -20.12
N GLY A 94 -4.69 -7.90 -20.09
CA GLY A 94 -4.51 -6.44 -20.11
C GLY A 94 -3.24 -5.95 -19.41
N GLN A 95 -3.22 -4.67 -19.02
CA GLN A 95 -2.02 -3.97 -18.52
C GLN A 95 -1.35 -4.60 -17.28
N PHE A 96 -2.09 -5.35 -16.47
CA PHE A 96 -1.59 -6.02 -15.27
C PHE A 96 -1.35 -7.52 -15.50
N ALA A 97 -1.37 -7.94 -16.75
CA ALA A 97 -1.22 -9.30 -17.17
C ALA A 97 -0.06 -9.46 -18.17
#